data_AF-A0A1Y2I697-F1
#
_entry.id   AF-A0A1Y2I697-F1
#
_cell.length_a   1.000
_cell.length_b   1.000
_cell.length_c   1.000
_cell.angle_alpha   90.00
_cell.angle_beta   90.00
_cell.angle_gamma   90.00
#
_symmetry.space_group_name_H-M   'P 1'
#
loop_
_entity.id
_entity.type
_entity.pdbx_description
1 polymer ?
#
loop_
_entity_poly.entity_id
_entity_poly.type
_entity_poly.pdbx_seq_one_letter_code
_entity_poly.pdbx_strand_id
1 'polypeptide(L)'
;LAGENELFPIRHETITSGDAIHEVIAVQHFDPTTISLRVFHDKTLYYRDNHYFERVNNSDFYRLPRDTVTLLCTASECTFHGLYDPDEHKMRYCQDCSMWFHIQCMEESDAVSPTLPPYIRPLDPSPALPVSQEATDRWQALLRYPIQRGTHQNHGVLSFEILVLRIRMQELTSGCPPDVHSFLIANMPLASHLAHYLDTYLTIFLNQPANPTIYHCPTCDCYI
;
A
#
# COMPACT_ATOMS: atom_id res chain seq x y z
N LEU A 1 -13.26 12.88 -3.95
CA LEU A 1 -13.82 11.54 -3.84
C LEU A 1 -13.35 10.96 -2.51
N ALA A 2 -14.28 10.37 -1.78
CA ALA A 2 -14.11 9.93 -0.41
C ALA A 2 -14.47 8.45 -0.33
N GLY A 3 -13.63 7.64 0.31
CA GLY A 3 -14.01 6.26 0.57
C GLY A 3 -15.11 6.14 1.64
N GLU A 4 -15.83 5.03 1.65
CA GLU A 4 -16.95 4.72 2.54
C GLU A 4 -16.59 4.85 4.02
N ASN A 5 -15.36 4.44 4.38
CA ASN A 5 -14.83 4.52 5.74
C ASN A 5 -13.78 5.62 5.93
N GLU A 6 -13.66 6.54 4.97
CA GLU A 6 -12.71 7.66 5.04
C GLU A 6 -13.25 8.77 5.95
N LEU A 7 -12.50 9.08 6.99
CA LEU A 7 -12.69 10.23 7.85
C LEU A 7 -11.91 11.43 7.30
N PHE A 8 -12.48 12.61 7.51
CA PHE A 8 -11.83 13.87 7.19
C PHE A 8 -11.41 14.58 8.47
N PRO A 9 -10.10 14.68 8.75
CA PRO A 9 -9.61 15.52 9.83
C PRO A 9 -10.11 16.95 9.66
N ILE A 10 -10.47 17.59 10.76
CA ILE A 10 -10.82 19.01 10.79
C ILE A 10 -9.64 19.76 11.37
N ARG A 11 -9.04 20.68 10.60
CA ARG A 11 -8.02 21.61 11.09
C ARG A 11 -8.68 22.79 11.81
N HIS A 12 -9.19 22.51 13.00
CA HIS A 12 -9.77 23.50 13.90
C HIS A 12 -9.67 22.97 15.34
N GLU A 13 -9.36 23.84 16.29
CA GLU A 13 -9.37 23.46 17.70
C GLU A 13 -10.81 23.28 18.18
N THR A 14 -11.09 22.13 18.78
CA THR A 14 -12.35 21.86 19.47
C THR A 14 -12.03 21.51 20.92
N ILE A 15 -12.81 22.08 21.84
CA ILE A 15 -12.69 21.81 23.27
C ILE A 15 -14.01 21.16 23.70
N THR A 16 -13.92 19.95 24.25
CA THR A 16 -15.07 19.20 24.76
C THR A 16 -14.74 18.61 26.13
N SER A 17 -15.76 18.24 26.90
CA SER A 17 -15.56 17.52 28.17
C SER A 17 -15.08 16.10 27.90
N GLY A 18 -14.18 15.58 28.74
CA GLY A 18 -13.81 14.17 28.72
C GLY A 18 -14.99 13.23 28.93
N ASP A 19 -16.01 13.69 29.67
CA ASP A 19 -17.25 12.93 29.91
C ASP A 19 -18.11 12.76 28.64
N ALA A 20 -17.83 13.53 27.57
CA ALA A 20 -18.47 13.37 26.28
C ALA A 20 -17.84 12.24 25.43
N ILE A 21 -16.75 11.62 25.90
CA ILE A 21 -16.09 10.51 25.20
C ILE A 21 -16.74 9.20 25.63
N HIS A 22 -17.51 8.61 24.71
CA HIS A 22 -18.18 7.33 24.95
C HIS A 22 -17.33 6.12 24.58
N GLU A 23 -16.45 6.26 23.59
CA GLU A 23 -15.68 5.15 23.03
C GLU A 23 -14.38 5.66 22.40
N VAL A 24 -13.32 4.83 22.47
CA VAL A 24 -12.08 5.04 21.72
C VAL A 24 -12.06 4.08 20.54
N ILE A 25 -12.12 4.62 19.33
CA ILE A 25 -12.13 3.85 18.09
C ILE A 25 -10.75 3.88 17.41
N ALA A 26 -10.37 2.76 16.80
CA ALA A 26 -9.14 2.69 16.03
C ALA A 26 -9.32 3.35 14.66
N VAL A 27 -8.46 4.31 14.33
CA VAL A 27 -8.44 4.99 13.03
C VAL A 27 -7.06 4.82 12.42
N GLN A 28 -6.99 4.31 11.20
CA GLN A 28 -5.74 4.21 10.44
C GLN A 28 -5.45 5.53 9.72
N HIS A 29 -4.17 5.81 9.52
CA HIS A 29 -3.74 6.94 8.71
C HIS A 29 -2.67 6.47 7.74
N PHE A 30 -2.63 7.09 6.57
CA PHE A 30 -1.59 6.80 5.58
C PHE A 30 -1.37 8.00 4.67
N ASP A 31 -0.17 8.05 4.09
CA ASP A 31 0.19 9.00 3.06
C ASP A 31 -0.14 8.41 1.68
N PRO A 32 -1.06 9.03 0.93
CA PRO A 32 -1.46 8.51 -0.37
C PRO A 32 -0.34 8.61 -1.41
N THR A 33 0.73 9.37 -1.21
CA THR A 33 1.84 9.49 -2.17
C THR A 33 2.90 8.40 -2.04
N THR A 34 3.01 7.77 -0.86
CA THR A 34 4.09 6.81 -0.54
C THR A 34 3.55 5.42 -0.24
N ILE A 35 4.41 4.41 -0.15
CA ILE A 35 4.02 3.04 0.29
C ILE A 35 3.85 3.05 1.83
N SER A 36 2.64 3.28 2.30
CA SER A 36 2.34 3.51 3.72
C SER A 36 1.01 2.92 4.20
N LEU A 37 0.19 2.39 3.29
CA LEU A 37 -1.10 1.80 3.61
C LEU A 37 -0.92 0.44 4.28
N ARG A 38 -1.44 0.33 5.51
CA ARG A 38 -1.48 -0.92 6.28
C ARG A 38 -2.63 -1.80 5.80
N VAL A 39 -2.49 -3.10 6.05
CA VAL A 39 -3.57 -4.06 5.86
C VAL A 39 -4.65 -3.79 6.91
N PHE A 40 -5.85 -3.46 6.45
CA PHE A 40 -7.04 -3.37 7.30
C PHE A 40 -8.28 -3.98 6.62
N HIS A 41 -9.36 -4.15 7.39
CA HIS A 41 -10.62 -4.71 6.89
C HIS A 41 -11.62 -3.61 6.50
N ASP A 42 -12.69 -4.05 5.85
CA ASP A 42 -13.84 -3.31 5.32
C ASP A 42 -14.56 -2.32 6.26
N LYS A 43 -14.32 -2.36 7.58
CA LYS A 43 -14.95 -1.43 8.54
C LYS A 43 -13.92 -0.63 9.34
N THR A 44 -12.66 -0.75 8.98
CA THR A 44 -11.63 0.07 9.61
C THR A 44 -11.75 1.49 9.07
N LEU A 45 -11.98 2.43 9.98
CA LEU A 45 -11.96 3.85 9.67
C LEU A 45 -10.53 4.29 9.37
N TYR A 46 -10.37 5.19 8.40
CA TYR A 46 -9.06 5.70 8.03
C TYR A 46 -9.11 7.16 7.59
N TYR A 47 -7.97 7.84 7.54
CA TYR A 47 -7.84 9.13 6.83
C TYR A 47 -6.54 9.20 6.04
N ARG A 48 -6.50 10.07 5.04
CA ARG A 48 -5.31 10.34 4.22
C ARG A 48 -4.60 11.61 4.68
N ASP A 49 -3.28 11.59 4.62
CA ASP A 49 -2.50 12.81 4.81
C ASP A 49 -2.88 13.87 3.77
N ASN A 50 -2.87 15.12 4.22
CA ASN A 50 -3.22 16.29 3.43
C ASN A 50 -4.64 16.26 2.83
N HIS A 51 -5.56 15.43 3.34
CA HIS A 51 -6.98 15.42 2.94
C HIS A 51 -7.87 15.79 4.13
N TYR A 52 -8.12 17.09 4.34
CA TYR A 52 -8.75 17.61 5.55
C TYR A 52 -9.69 18.78 5.27
N PHE A 53 -10.66 18.99 6.17
CA PHE A 53 -11.48 20.19 6.17
C PHE A 53 -10.81 21.29 7.01
N GLU A 54 -10.86 22.53 6.53
CA GLU A 54 -10.47 23.71 7.31
C GLU A 54 -11.69 24.58 7.60
N ARG A 55 -11.72 25.16 8.81
CA ARG A 55 -12.76 26.13 9.16
C ARG A 55 -12.50 27.43 8.40
N VAL A 56 -13.52 27.99 7.77
CA VAL A 56 -13.39 29.31 7.14
C VAL A 56 -13.42 30.39 8.21
N ASN A 57 -12.42 31.29 8.19
CA ASN A 57 -12.34 32.41 9.12
C ASN A 57 -13.63 33.22 9.15
N ASN A 58 -14.11 33.53 10.35
CA ASN A 58 -15.36 34.26 10.59
C ASN A 58 -16.61 33.59 10.02
N SER A 59 -16.60 32.26 9.97
CA SER A 59 -17.73 31.47 9.48
C SER A 59 -17.93 30.17 10.27
N ASP A 60 -19.13 29.62 10.15
CA ASP A 60 -19.54 28.35 10.76
C ASP A 60 -19.55 27.18 9.78
N PHE A 61 -19.03 27.38 8.56
CA PHE A 61 -18.82 26.31 7.60
C PHE A 61 -17.35 25.92 7.44
N TYR A 62 -17.15 24.67 7.07
CA TYR A 62 -15.86 24.09 6.74
C TYR A 62 -15.73 23.95 5.22
N ARG A 63 -14.51 24.08 4.71
CA ARG A 63 -14.23 23.85 3.29
C ARG A 63 -13.11 22.84 3.11
N LEU A 64 -13.20 22.06 2.04
CA LEU A 64 -12.09 21.24 1.56
C LEU A 64 -11.18 22.16 0.72
N PRO A 65 -9.94 22.45 1.16
CA PRO A 65 -9.03 23.29 0.38
C PRO A 65 -8.70 22.63 -0.97
N ARG A 66 -8.56 23.40 -2.04
CA ARG A 66 -8.28 22.83 -3.38
C ARG A 66 -6.93 22.12 -3.46
N ASP A 67 -5.98 22.56 -2.67
CA ASP A 67 -4.62 22.03 -2.49
C ASP A 67 -4.57 20.75 -1.64
N THR A 68 -5.68 20.33 -1.02
CA THR A 68 -5.76 19.06 -0.26
C THR A 68 -6.10 17.85 -1.13
N VAL A 69 -6.21 18.04 -2.44
CA VAL A 69 -6.45 16.95 -3.39
C VAL A 69 -5.11 16.47 -3.93
N THR A 70 -4.63 15.35 -3.39
CA THR A 70 -3.40 14.72 -3.86
C THR A 70 -3.66 14.01 -5.19
N LEU A 71 -2.99 14.46 -6.24
CA LEU A 71 -2.99 13.79 -7.54
C LEU A 71 -1.90 12.71 -7.53
N LEU A 72 -2.32 11.45 -7.69
CA LEU A 72 -1.43 10.29 -7.61
C LEU A 72 -0.95 9.85 -8.99
N CYS A 73 -1.89 9.64 -9.92
CA CYS A 73 -1.57 9.15 -11.25
C CYS A 73 -1.16 10.29 -12.18
N THR A 74 0.08 10.25 -12.64
CA THR A 74 0.67 11.24 -13.55
C THR A 74 0.78 10.75 -15.00
N ALA A 75 0.20 9.58 -15.31
CA ALA A 75 0.14 9.10 -16.69
C ALA A 75 -0.55 10.13 -17.59
N SER A 76 0.02 10.41 -18.76
CA SER A 76 -0.45 11.44 -19.69
C SER A 76 -1.90 11.25 -20.12
N GLU A 77 -2.36 10.00 -20.19
CA GLU A 77 -3.71 9.62 -20.62
C GLU A 77 -4.61 9.21 -19.44
N CYS A 78 -4.32 9.70 -18.23
CA CYS A 78 -5.15 9.41 -17.06
C CYS A 78 -6.55 10.03 -17.17
N THR A 79 -7.55 9.18 -17.41
CA THR A 79 -8.97 9.57 -17.48
C THR A 79 -9.55 10.03 -16.14
N PHE A 80 -8.90 9.69 -15.03
CA PHE A 80 -9.27 10.11 -13.68
C PHE A 80 -8.63 11.45 -13.27
N HIS A 81 -7.90 12.12 -14.18
CA HIS A 81 -7.20 13.37 -13.90
C HIS A 81 -6.26 13.29 -12.68
N GLY A 82 -5.65 12.13 -12.46
CA GLY A 82 -4.77 11.86 -11.31
C GLY A 82 -5.48 11.61 -9.98
N LEU A 83 -6.81 11.69 -9.91
CA LEU A 83 -7.56 11.50 -8.68
C LEU A 83 -7.54 10.05 -8.21
N TYR A 84 -7.45 9.86 -6.90
CA TYR A 84 -7.52 8.57 -6.24
C TYR A 84 -8.79 8.44 -5.41
N ASP A 85 -9.62 7.46 -5.77
CA ASP A 85 -10.74 6.96 -5.00
C ASP A 85 -10.32 5.62 -4.39
N PRO A 86 -10.20 5.51 -3.06
CA PRO A 86 -9.72 4.29 -2.43
C PRO A 86 -10.60 3.05 -2.66
N ASP A 87 -11.90 3.24 -2.89
CA ASP A 87 -12.85 2.14 -3.01
C ASP A 87 -13.03 1.69 -4.47
N GLU A 88 -12.87 2.61 -5.43
CA GLU A 88 -13.04 2.31 -6.86
C GLU A 88 -11.71 2.04 -7.58
N HIS A 89 -10.64 2.76 -7.22
CA HIS A 89 -9.41 2.74 -7.98
C HIS A 89 -8.44 1.66 -7.49
N LYS A 90 -7.93 0.89 -8.45
CA LYS A 90 -6.78 0.02 -8.25
C LYS A 90 -5.55 0.65 -8.82
N MET A 91 -4.49 0.68 -8.03
CA MET A 91 -3.26 1.34 -8.41
C MET A 91 -2.05 0.44 -8.24
N ARG A 92 -1.08 0.56 -9.15
CA ARG A 92 0.27 -0.01 -9.04
C ARG A 92 1.24 1.08 -8.64
N TYR A 93 2.23 0.72 -7.82
CA TYR A 93 3.35 1.61 -7.51
C TYR A 93 4.58 1.22 -8.32
N CYS A 94 5.17 2.20 -9.00
CA CYS A 94 6.49 2.07 -9.58
C CYS A 94 7.54 2.51 -8.56
N GLN A 95 8.46 1.62 -8.21
CA GLN A 95 9.54 1.93 -7.25
C GLN A 95 10.57 2.90 -7.82
N ASP A 96 10.89 2.79 -9.11
CA ASP A 96 11.90 3.63 -9.76
C ASP A 96 11.42 5.09 -9.86
N CYS A 97 10.17 5.29 -10.26
CA CYS A 97 9.57 6.62 -10.34
C CYS A 97 9.04 7.14 -9.00
N SER A 98 8.88 6.25 -8.01
CA SER A 98 8.19 6.52 -6.76
C SER A 98 6.79 7.14 -6.95
N MET A 99 6.01 6.55 -7.86
CA MET A 99 4.70 7.07 -8.26
C MET A 99 3.64 5.96 -8.36
N TRP A 100 2.39 6.33 -8.10
CA TRP A 100 1.22 5.48 -8.23
C TRP A 100 0.56 5.68 -9.59
N PHE A 101 0.14 4.60 -10.24
CA PHE A 101 -0.58 4.63 -11.51
C PHE A 101 -1.86 3.80 -11.40
N HIS A 102 -2.96 4.29 -11.94
CA HIS A 102 -4.18 3.47 -12.10
C HIS A 102 -3.88 2.30 -13.03
N ILE A 103 -4.43 1.12 -12.72
CA ILE A 103 -4.27 -0.05 -13.58
C ILE A 103 -4.76 0.23 -15.00
N GLN A 104 -5.86 0.97 -15.15
CA GLN A 104 -6.43 1.33 -16.44
C GLN A 104 -5.59 2.31 -17.26
N CYS A 105 -4.59 2.96 -16.64
CA CYS A 105 -3.71 3.90 -17.30
C CYS A 105 -2.39 3.27 -17.75
N MET A 106 -2.23 1.95 -17.61
CA MET A 106 -1.01 1.24 -17.96
C MET A 106 -1.29 0.16 -19.01
N GLU A 107 -0.29 -0.09 -19.83
CA GLU A 107 -0.31 -1.16 -20.82
C GLU A 107 0.17 -2.47 -20.20
N GLU A 108 -0.55 -3.56 -20.46
CA GLU A 108 -0.14 -4.90 -20.03
C GLU A 108 1.15 -5.31 -20.75
N SER A 109 2.01 -6.05 -20.05
CA SER A 109 3.30 -6.50 -20.57
C SER A 109 3.37 -8.02 -20.64
N ASP A 110 4.08 -8.53 -21.65
CA ASP A 110 4.44 -9.96 -21.77
C ASP A 110 5.60 -10.36 -20.83
N ALA A 111 6.10 -9.43 -20.01
CA ALA A 111 7.16 -9.70 -19.04
C ALA A 111 6.74 -10.76 -18.02
N VAL A 112 7.64 -11.69 -17.71
CA VAL A 112 7.39 -12.80 -16.77
C VAL A 112 7.62 -12.40 -15.31
N SER A 113 8.24 -11.24 -15.07
CA SER A 113 8.59 -10.72 -13.75
C SER A 113 8.62 -9.19 -13.77
N PRO A 114 8.27 -8.51 -12.66
CA PRO A 114 8.51 -7.09 -12.52
C PRO A 114 10.02 -6.78 -12.54
N THR A 115 10.36 -5.54 -12.89
CA THR A 115 11.70 -5.00 -12.72
C THR A 115 11.97 -4.84 -11.23
N LEU A 116 12.96 -5.57 -10.73
CA LEU A 116 13.48 -5.36 -9.39
C LEU A 116 14.63 -4.35 -9.44
N PRO A 117 14.77 -3.47 -8.42
CA PRO A 117 15.94 -2.62 -8.31
C PRO A 117 17.23 -3.44 -8.33
N PRO A 118 18.38 -2.85 -8.73
CA PRO A 118 19.64 -3.58 -8.74
C PRO A 118 20.04 -4.02 -7.32
N TYR A 119 20.45 -5.29 -7.18
CA TYR A 119 20.93 -5.87 -5.93
C TYR A 119 22.14 -5.09 -5.38
N ILE A 120 22.03 -4.64 -4.13
CA ILE A 120 23.12 -3.95 -3.43
C ILE A 120 23.89 -5.01 -2.65
N ARG A 121 24.96 -5.53 -3.24
CA ARG A 121 25.80 -6.53 -2.57
C ARG A 121 26.37 -5.95 -1.27
N PRO A 122 26.12 -6.57 -0.10
CA PRO A 122 26.75 -6.18 1.15
C PRO A 122 28.27 -6.26 1.03
N LEU A 123 28.97 -5.28 1.60
CA LEU A 123 30.45 -5.24 1.62
C LEU A 123 31.04 -6.47 2.33
N ASP A 124 30.35 -6.97 3.36
CA ASP A 124 30.69 -8.19 4.10
C ASP A 124 29.49 -9.14 4.14
N PRO A 125 29.42 -10.14 3.24
CA PRO A 125 28.35 -11.13 3.29
C PRO A 125 28.56 -12.01 4.53
N SER A 126 27.64 -11.91 5.50
CA SER A 126 27.53 -12.88 6.57
C SER A 126 27.33 -14.28 5.96
N PRO A 127 27.93 -15.36 6.50
CA PRO A 127 27.74 -16.70 5.96
C PRO A 127 26.24 -17.03 5.96
N ALA A 128 25.67 -17.10 4.76
CA ALA A 128 24.25 -17.38 4.58
C ALA A 128 23.98 -18.80 5.09
N LEU A 129 22.98 -18.93 5.98
CA LEU A 129 22.45 -20.24 6.33
C LEU A 129 21.93 -20.91 5.05
N PRO A 130 22.10 -22.24 4.91
CA PRO A 130 21.58 -22.94 3.74
C PRO A 130 20.06 -22.82 3.72
N VAL A 131 19.54 -22.27 2.61
CA VAL A 131 18.11 -22.14 2.35
C VAL A 131 17.66 -23.33 1.51
N SER A 132 16.50 -23.91 1.81
CA SER A 132 15.95 -25.01 1.00
C SER A 132 15.54 -24.51 -0.39
N GLN A 133 15.54 -25.40 -1.39
CA GLN A 133 15.07 -25.05 -2.74
C GLN A 133 13.60 -24.62 -2.72
N GLU A 134 12.76 -25.32 -1.95
CA GLU A 134 11.34 -24.97 -1.79
C GLU A 134 11.14 -23.55 -1.23
N ALA A 135 11.91 -23.16 -0.21
CA ALA A 135 11.86 -21.82 0.34
C ALA A 135 12.33 -20.78 -0.69
N THR A 136 13.35 -21.11 -1.49
CA THR A 136 13.85 -20.25 -2.57
C THR A 136 12.79 -20.07 -3.66
N ASP A 137 12.14 -21.13 -4.12
CA ASP A 137 11.10 -21.07 -5.13
C ASP A 137 9.91 -20.24 -4.67
N ARG A 138 9.48 -20.45 -3.41
CA ARG A 138 8.43 -19.64 -2.78
C ARG A 138 8.82 -18.17 -2.70
N TRP A 139 10.06 -17.87 -2.30
CA TRP A 139 10.55 -16.50 -2.21
C TRP A 139 10.56 -15.81 -3.58
N GLN A 140 11.01 -16.51 -4.63
CA GLN A 140 10.99 -15.99 -6.00
C GLN A 140 9.57 -15.73 -6.51
N ALA A 141 8.59 -16.55 -6.11
CA ALA A 141 7.19 -16.28 -6.41
C ALA A 141 6.68 -15.01 -5.72
N LEU A 142 7.05 -14.79 -4.46
CA LEU A 142 6.65 -13.60 -3.70
C LEU A 142 7.23 -12.30 -4.26
N LEU A 143 8.44 -12.33 -4.83
CA LEU A 143 9.06 -11.16 -5.47
C LEU A 143 8.28 -10.66 -6.70
N ARG A 144 7.51 -11.54 -7.35
CA ARG A 144 6.66 -11.19 -8.49
C ARG A 144 5.40 -10.46 -8.08
N TYR A 145 5.05 -10.47 -6.79
CA TYR A 145 3.87 -9.74 -6.36
C TYR A 145 4.06 -8.24 -6.57
N PRO A 146 3.03 -7.57 -7.11
CA PRO A 146 3.06 -6.15 -7.38
C PRO A 146 2.79 -5.36 -6.10
N ILE A 147 3.35 -4.16 -6.03
CA ILE A 147 2.97 -3.19 -5.01
C ILE A 147 1.66 -2.57 -5.47
N GLN A 148 0.55 -2.95 -4.83
CA GLN A 148 -0.81 -2.60 -5.27
C GLN A 148 -1.66 -2.02 -4.13
N ARG A 149 -2.52 -1.05 -4.49
CA ARG A 149 -3.65 -0.60 -3.69
C ARG A 149 -4.98 -1.07 -4.25
N GLY A 150 -5.87 -1.47 -3.36
CA GLY A 150 -7.22 -1.97 -3.67
C GLY A 150 -7.22 -3.45 -4.05
N THR A 151 -8.36 -4.12 -3.92
CA THR A 151 -8.57 -5.50 -4.41
C THR A 151 -10.00 -5.68 -4.95
N HIS A 152 -10.22 -6.72 -5.77
CA HIS A 152 -11.54 -7.00 -6.37
C HIS A 152 -12.51 -7.74 -5.44
N GLN A 153 -12.05 -8.28 -4.30
CA GLN A 153 -12.71 -9.43 -3.68
C GLN A 153 -13.30 -9.18 -2.29
N ASN A 154 -12.95 -8.08 -1.62
CA ASN A 154 -13.48 -7.76 -0.30
C ASN A 154 -13.85 -6.28 -0.28
N HIS A 155 -15.05 -5.96 0.21
CA HIS A 155 -15.63 -4.62 0.28
C HIS A 155 -14.68 -3.61 0.97
N GLY A 156 -13.79 -2.94 0.24
CA GLY A 156 -12.93 -1.89 0.77
C GLY A 156 -11.47 -1.95 0.34
N VAL A 157 -10.68 -1.05 0.92
CA VAL A 157 -9.27 -0.86 0.60
C VAL A 157 -8.42 -1.93 1.28
N LEU A 158 -7.95 -2.92 0.52
CA LEU A 158 -6.97 -3.89 0.98
C LEU A 158 -5.66 -3.67 0.21
N SER A 159 -4.54 -3.58 0.93
CA SER A 159 -3.21 -3.42 0.35
C SER A 159 -2.15 -4.16 1.16
N PHE A 160 -1.29 -4.90 0.45
CA PHE A 160 -0.09 -5.53 0.98
C PHE A 160 1.18 -4.76 0.57
N GLU A 161 1.05 -3.49 0.21
CA GLU A 161 2.12 -2.68 -0.39
C GLU A 161 3.39 -2.63 0.47
N ILE A 162 3.24 -2.46 1.79
CA ILE A 162 4.37 -2.43 2.72
C ILE A 162 5.06 -3.81 2.79
N LEU A 163 4.29 -4.91 2.78
CA LEU A 163 4.86 -6.26 2.84
C LEU A 163 5.66 -6.58 1.59
N VAL A 164 5.10 -6.30 0.41
CA VAL A 164 5.78 -6.51 -0.88
C VAL A 164 7.04 -5.66 -0.96
N LEU A 165 6.99 -4.40 -0.53
CA LEU A 165 8.18 -3.55 -0.44
C LEU A 165 9.26 -4.18 0.45
N ARG A 166 8.89 -4.69 1.64
CA ARG A 166 9.84 -5.33 2.55
C ARG A 166 10.44 -6.61 1.99
N ILE A 167 9.67 -7.41 1.27
CA ILE A 167 10.16 -8.61 0.57
C ILE A 167 11.23 -8.20 -0.46
N ARG A 168 10.96 -7.20 -1.29
CA ARG A 168 11.93 -6.70 -2.27
C ARG A 168 13.17 -6.13 -1.59
N MET A 169 13.00 -5.34 -0.52
CA MET A 169 14.13 -4.81 0.25
C MET A 169 15.01 -5.93 0.84
N GLN A 170 14.41 -6.97 1.40
CA GLN A 170 15.13 -8.14 1.94
C GLN A 170 15.94 -8.84 0.84
N GLU A 171 15.37 -9.03 -0.34
CA GLU A 171 16.10 -9.59 -1.48
C GLU A 171 17.31 -8.74 -1.85
N LEU A 172 17.15 -7.41 -1.89
CA LEU A 172 18.22 -6.47 -2.23
C LEU A 172 19.35 -6.43 -1.21
N THR A 173 19.06 -6.63 0.07
CA THR A 173 20.05 -6.52 1.15
C THR A 173 20.69 -7.83 1.53
N SER A 174 19.95 -8.94 1.45
CA SER A 174 20.40 -10.22 2.03
C SER A 174 19.91 -11.46 1.27
N GLY A 175 19.12 -11.27 0.20
CA GLY A 175 18.53 -12.38 -0.54
C GLY A 175 17.40 -13.07 0.23
N CYS A 176 17.10 -14.30 -0.18
CA CYS A 176 16.09 -15.15 0.45
C CYS A 176 16.40 -15.40 1.95
N PRO A 177 15.45 -15.10 2.87
CA PRO A 177 15.63 -15.37 4.29
C PRO A 177 15.63 -16.88 4.58
N PRO A 178 16.29 -17.34 5.67
CA PRO A 178 16.34 -18.75 6.04
C PRO A 178 14.96 -19.34 6.40
N ASP A 179 14.06 -18.50 6.91
CA ASP A 179 12.67 -18.85 7.16
C ASP A 179 11.76 -17.76 6.57
N VAL A 180 11.24 -18.04 5.37
CA VAL A 180 10.32 -17.17 4.65
C VAL A 180 9.03 -16.94 5.45
N HIS A 181 8.51 -17.95 6.15
CA HIS A 181 7.26 -17.83 6.88
C HIS A 181 7.40 -16.92 8.10
N SER A 182 8.46 -17.12 8.89
CA SER A 182 8.79 -16.26 10.02
C SER A 182 9.07 -14.82 9.57
N PHE A 183 9.73 -14.62 8.41
CA PHE A 183 9.91 -13.30 7.82
C PHE A 183 8.57 -12.62 7.51
N LEU A 184 7.64 -13.33 6.87
CA LEU A 184 6.32 -12.78 6.53
C LEU A 184 5.51 -12.40 7.77
N ILE A 185 5.52 -13.24 8.81
CA ILE A 185 4.86 -12.96 10.09
C ILE A 185 5.43 -11.68 10.71
N ALA A 186 6.75 -11.58 10.83
CA ALA A 186 7.41 -10.44 11.46
C ALA A 186 7.20 -9.12 10.69
N ASN A 187 6.89 -9.20 9.39
CA ASN A 187 6.77 -8.06 8.51
C ASN A 187 5.36 -7.73 8.05
N MET A 188 4.34 -8.50 8.48
CA MET A 188 2.96 -8.27 8.09
C MET A 188 2.46 -6.91 8.64
N PRO A 189 2.09 -5.94 7.78
CA PRO A 189 1.81 -4.57 8.18
C PRO A 189 0.34 -4.39 8.59
N LEU A 190 -0.13 -5.16 9.58
CA LEU A 190 -1.50 -5.05 10.06
C LEU A 190 -1.73 -3.72 10.79
N ALA A 191 -2.96 -3.22 10.71
CA ALA A 191 -3.48 -2.29 11.69
C ALA A 191 -3.44 -2.93 13.10
N SER A 192 -3.14 -2.14 14.13
CA SER A 192 -2.89 -2.64 15.49
C SER A 192 -4.06 -3.44 16.07
N HIS A 193 -5.30 -3.02 15.79
CA HIS A 193 -6.51 -3.72 16.24
C HIS A 193 -6.73 -5.07 15.55
N LEU A 194 -5.98 -5.38 14.49
CA LEU A 194 -6.10 -6.61 13.70
C LEU A 194 -4.98 -7.62 13.95
N ALA A 195 -4.14 -7.41 14.96
CA ALA A 195 -3.06 -8.35 15.28
C ALA A 195 -3.55 -9.81 15.46
N HIS A 196 -4.78 -9.99 15.94
CA HIS A 196 -5.41 -11.30 16.12
C HIS A 196 -5.87 -11.97 14.80
N TYR A 197 -5.87 -11.26 13.68
CA TYR A 197 -6.19 -11.77 12.33
C TYR A 197 -4.94 -12.07 11.49
N LEU A 198 -3.76 -12.15 12.10
CA LEU A 198 -2.49 -12.35 11.40
C LEU A 198 -2.53 -13.54 10.43
N ASP A 199 -2.93 -14.72 10.91
CA ASP A 199 -2.95 -15.93 10.09
C ASP A 199 -3.95 -15.82 8.91
N THR A 200 -5.07 -15.14 9.13
CA THR A 200 -6.08 -14.87 8.09
C THR A 200 -5.49 -14.03 6.97
N TYR A 201 -4.85 -12.90 7.31
CA TYR A 201 -4.27 -12.01 6.29
C TYR A 201 -3.04 -12.58 5.63
N LEU A 202 -2.25 -13.37 6.36
CA LEU A 202 -1.14 -14.11 5.78
C LEU A 202 -1.64 -15.13 4.75
N THR A 203 -2.72 -15.84 5.06
CA THR A 203 -3.35 -16.78 4.14
C THR A 203 -3.93 -16.07 2.92
N ILE A 204 -4.60 -14.92 3.10
CA ILE A 204 -5.10 -14.10 1.99
C ILE A 204 -3.95 -13.67 1.08
N PHE A 205 -2.83 -13.21 1.66
CA PHE A 205 -1.65 -12.80 0.90
C PHE A 205 -1.05 -13.96 0.10
N LEU A 206 -0.87 -15.11 0.73
CA LEU A 206 -0.26 -16.28 0.09
C LEU A 206 -1.15 -16.93 -0.96
N ASN A 207 -2.46 -16.73 -0.89
CA ASN A 207 -3.44 -17.21 -1.87
C ASN A 207 -3.67 -16.23 -3.02
N GLN A 208 -2.92 -15.13 -3.11
CA GLN A 208 -2.97 -14.24 -4.27
C GLN A 208 -2.53 -14.98 -5.54
N PRO A 209 -3.03 -14.57 -6.73
CA PRO A 209 -2.68 -15.21 -7.99
C PRO A 209 -1.16 -15.33 -8.16
N ALA A 210 -0.68 -16.54 -8.43
CA ALA A 210 0.76 -16.83 -8.52
C ALA A 210 1.48 -16.06 -9.63
N ASN A 211 0.75 -15.68 -10.68
CA ASN A 211 1.24 -14.89 -11.81
C ASN A 211 0.34 -13.66 -11.98
N PRO A 212 0.61 -12.56 -11.24
CA PRO A 212 -0.12 -11.31 -11.42
C PRO A 212 0.21 -10.71 -12.78
N THR A 213 -0.77 -10.04 -13.39
CA THR A 213 -0.54 -9.25 -14.61
C THR A 213 0.50 -8.17 -14.35
N ILE A 214 1.50 -8.12 -15.23
CA ILE A 214 2.59 -7.16 -15.23
C ILE A 214 2.26 -6.02 -16.19
N TYR A 215 2.62 -4.81 -15.82
CA TYR A 215 2.34 -3.61 -16.60
C TYR A 215 3.63 -2.86 -16.93
N HIS A 216 3.62 -2.16 -18.06
CA HIS A 216 4.61 -1.14 -18.36
C HIS A 216 4.36 0.10 -17.51
N CYS A 217 5.41 0.64 -16.88
CA CYS A 217 5.28 1.94 -16.25
C CYS A 217 5.09 3.04 -17.31
N PRO A 218 4.11 3.94 -17.18
CA PRO A 218 3.90 5.02 -18.14
C PRO A 218 5.02 6.08 -18.19
N THR A 219 6.02 5.99 -17.31
CA THR A 219 7.03 7.05 -17.11
C THR A 219 8.47 6.57 -17.10
N CYS A 220 8.72 5.26 -16.87
CA CYS A 220 10.04 4.64 -17.05
C CYS A 220 9.97 3.34 -17.85
N ASP A 221 11.13 2.88 -18.32
CA ASP A 221 11.30 1.62 -19.07
C ASP A 221 11.29 0.38 -18.15
N CYS A 222 10.44 0.40 -17.12
CA CYS A 222 10.40 -0.55 -16.02
C CYS A 222 9.05 -1.31 -16.03
N TYR A 223 9.03 -2.54 -15.52
CA TYR A 223 7.84 -3.41 -15.44
C TYR A 223 7.35 -3.53 -14.00
N ILE A 224 6.04 -3.38 -13.75
CA ILE A 224 5.46 -3.31 -12.40
C ILE A 224 4.24 -4.20 -12.17
#